data_AF-A0A1F3SP99-F1
#
_entry.id   AF-A0A1F3SP99-F1
#
_cell.length_a   1.000
_cell.length_b   1.000
_cell.length_c   1.000
_cell.angle_alpha   90.00
_cell.angle_beta   90.00
_cell.angle_gamma   90.00
#
_symmetry.space_group_name_H-M   'P 1'
#
loop_
_entity.id
_entity.type
_entity.pdbx_description
1 polymer ?
#
loop_
_entity_poly.entity_id
_entity_poly.type
_entity_poly.pdbx_seq_one_letter_code
_entity_poly.pdbx_strand_id
1 'polypeptide(L)'
;MKFSSTILICFILSNVSLWGQVQPAPGHRNLELIVGQDHVEYVDFIPHVKAQVSRPEILEIIMVPSRREILFRPKNAGESTVFVRNMVGEISARFMAKVGLHDKSKIVQDLRAHLGDIEGIEIGIRGDDVYVGGRIVVPNDIGRVAVILEKYHDVLCLVELSPQAQRTIARQMQTEIQRHGMRNVTVRVVNGSYWLEGIVDSKEKRERAQQLAVALLPASLLSLAERTHSTMKYNGPQVLQNYINSP
;
A
#
# COMPACT_ATOMS: atom_id res chain seq x y z
N MET A 1 -92.16 18.84 -35.76
CA MET A 1 -90.98 19.02 -36.64
C MET A 1 -90.30 20.30 -36.23
N LYS A 2 -89.03 20.45 -35.84
CA LYS A 2 -87.82 19.62 -35.65
C LYS A 2 -86.95 20.46 -34.68
N PHE A 3 -86.62 19.90 -33.51
CA PHE A 3 -85.27 19.57 -33.02
C PHE A 3 -84.33 20.72 -32.59
N SER A 4 -84.08 20.69 -31.27
CA SER A 4 -82.98 21.23 -30.46
C SER A 4 -81.59 21.18 -31.10
N SER A 5 -80.73 22.17 -30.80
CA SER A 5 -79.30 21.90 -30.56
C SER A 5 -78.58 23.08 -29.90
N THR A 6 -78.28 22.92 -28.62
CA THR A 6 -77.36 23.72 -27.80
C THR A 6 -75.93 23.50 -28.28
N ILE A 7 -75.19 24.55 -28.64
CA ILE A 7 -73.76 24.46 -28.99
C ILE A 7 -72.94 24.74 -27.73
N LEU A 8 -72.42 23.65 -27.16
CA LEU A 8 -71.44 23.59 -26.08
C LEU A 8 -70.05 23.75 -26.69
N ILE A 9 -69.34 24.83 -26.34
CA ILE A 9 -67.92 25.02 -26.68
C ILE A 9 -67.10 24.19 -25.70
N CYS A 10 -66.68 22.99 -26.12
CA CYS A 10 -65.64 22.21 -25.45
C CYS A 10 -64.31 22.42 -26.20
N PHE A 11 -63.46 23.31 -25.66
CA PHE A 11 -62.05 23.40 -26.05
C PHE A 11 -61.31 22.20 -25.43
N ILE A 12 -61.08 21.16 -26.22
CA ILE A 12 -60.30 19.99 -25.82
C ILE A 12 -58.82 20.40 -25.80
N LEU A 13 -58.32 20.70 -24.61
CA LEU A 13 -56.89 20.74 -24.30
C LEU A 13 -56.34 19.31 -24.42
N SER A 14 -55.78 18.98 -25.58
CA SER A 14 -54.93 17.81 -25.76
C SER A 14 -53.67 17.98 -24.91
N ASN A 15 -53.69 17.40 -23.71
CA ASN A 15 -52.49 17.16 -22.91
C ASN A 15 -51.60 16.17 -23.66
N VAL A 16 -50.70 16.67 -24.48
CA VAL A 16 -49.55 15.89 -24.94
C VAL A 16 -48.64 15.74 -23.74
N SER A 17 -48.87 14.68 -22.98
CA SER A 17 -47.96 14.24 -21.93
C SER A 17 -46.68 13.80 -22.63
N LEU A 18 -45.70 14.69 -22.68
CA LEU A 18 -44.33 14.39 -23.07
C LEU A 18 -43.82 13.38 -22.03
N TRP A 19 -44.01 12.08 -22.30
CA TRP A 19 -43.36 11.03 -21.53
C TRP A 19 -41.86 11.17 -21.77
N GLY A 20 -41.20 11.93 -20.89
CA GLY A 20 -39.77 11.83 -20.72
C GLY A 20 -39.48 10.38 -20.34
N GLN A 21 -39.03 9.60 -21.31
CA GLN A 21 -38.49 8.28 -21.02
C GLN A 21 -37.29 8.50 -20.12
N VAL A 22 -37.44 8.19 -18.84
CA VAL A 22 -36.31 8.04 -17.93
C VAL A 22 -35.54 6.84 -18.45
N GLN A 23 -34.51 7.11 -19.27
CA GLN A 23 -33.58 6.09 -19.73
C GLN A 23 -33.00 5.39 -18.49
N PRO A 24 -33.00 4.05 -18.44
CA PRO A 24 -32.39 3.33 -17.34
C PRO A 24 -30.93 3.75 -17.24
N ALA A 25 -30.48 4.11 -16.04
CA ALA A 25 -29.11 4.54 -15.83
C ALA A 25 -28.17 3.44 -16.37
N PRO A 26 -27.15 3.80 -17.19
CA PRO A 26 -26.21 2.82 -17.69
C PRO A 26 -25.55 2.11 -16.52
N GLY A 27 -25.55 0.77 -16.55
CA GLY A 27 -24.98 -0.05 -15.50
C GLY A 27 -23.51 0.31 -15.25
N HIS A 28 -23.13 0.39 -13.98
CA HIS A 28 -21.75 0.65 -13.57
C HIS A 28 -20.90 -0.61 -13.75
N ARG A 29 -19.77 -0.48 -14.41
CA ARG A 29 -18.76 -1.55 -14.53
C ARG A 29 -17.51 -1.15 -13.75
N ASN A 30 -17.08 -1.99 -12.81
CA ASN A 30 -15.86 -1.76 -12.05
C ASN A 30 -14.67 -2.33 -12.84
N LEU A 31 -13.60 -1.54 -12.96
CA LEU A 31 -12.36 -1.94 -13.61
C LEU A 31 -11.21 -1.78 -12.62
N GLU A 32 -10.44 -2.86 -12.43
CA GLU A 32 -9.16 -2.80 -11.73
C GLU A 32 -8.04 -2.73 -12.76
N LEU A 33 -7.27 -1.66 -12.71
CA LEU A 33 -6.23 -1.33 -13.68
C LEU A 33 -4.89 -1.18 -12.97
N ILE A 34 -3.79 -1.38 -13.70
CA ILE A 34 -2.42 -1.27 -13.16
C ILE A 34 -1.66 -0.20 -13.93
N VAL A 35 -0.98 0.71 -13.23
CA VAL A 35 -0.15 1.76 -13.86
C VAL A 35 0.85 1.14 -14.82
N GLY A 36 0.88 1.65 -16.06
CA GLY A 36 1.75 1.15 -17.12
C GLY A 36 1.26 -0.09 -17.86
N GLN A 37 0.10 -0.65 -17.49
CA GLN A 37 -0.55 -1.73 -18.24
C GLN A 37 -1.82 -1.20 -18.93
N ASP A 38 -1.79 -1.21 -20.27
CA ASP A 38 -2.97 -0.87 -21.07
C ASP A 38 -4.02 -1.99 -20.97
N HIS A 39 -5.30 -1.62 -20.78
CA HIS A 39 -6.43 -2.55 -20.71
C HIS A 39 -7.44 -2.27 -21.83
N VAL A 40 -7.91 -3.31 -22.51
CA VAL A 40 -8.89 -3.18 -23.60
C VAL A 40 -10.23 -3.72 -23.12
N GLU A 41 -11.26 -2.89 -23.24
CA GLU A 41 -12.65 -3.28 -23.00
C GLU A 41 -13.46 -3.27 -24.30
N TYR A 42 -14.24 -4.32 -24.51
CA TYR A 42 -15.16 -4.42 -25.63
C TYR A 42 -16.56 -3.95 -25.22
N VAL A 43 -17.17 -3.12 -26.07
CA VAL A 43 -18.54 -2.64 -25.87
C VAL A 43 -19.48 -3.13 -26.97
N ASP A 44 -20.74 -3.31 -26.61
CA ASP A 44 -21.81 -3.80 -27.48
C ASP A 44 -22.40 -2.71 -28.39
N PHE A 45 -22.07 -1.44 -28.14
CA PHE A 45 -22.47 -0.28 -28.93
C PHE A 45 -21.29 0.35 -29.67
N ILE A 46 -21.57 1.25 -30.62
CA ILE A 46 -20.53 2.05 -31.30
C ILE A 46 -20.27 3.29 -30.42
N PRO A 47 -19.08 3.39 -29.80
CA PRO A 47 -18.77 4.52 -28.93
C PRO A 47 -18.52 5.79 -29.75
N HIS A 48 -18.89 6.92 -29.17
CA HIS A 48 -18.48 8.22 -29.68
C HIS A 48 -16.96 8.40 -29.55
N VAL A 49 -16.37 9.17 -30.46
CA VAL A 49 -14.91 9.45 -30.51
C VAL A 49 -14.34 10.17 -29.28
N LYS A 50 -15.22 10.70 -28.42
CA LYS A 50 -14.85 11.41 -27.19
C LYS A 50 -15.53 10.75 -26.00
N ALA A 51 -14.75 10.40 -24.99
CA ALA A 51 -15.22 10.01 -23.67
C ALA A 51 -15.05 11.17 -22.67
N GLN A 52 -15.84 11.16 -21.59
CA GLN A 52 -15.64 12.08 -20.47
C GLN A 52 -14.98 11.32 -19.32
N VAL A 53 -13.85 11.83 -18.84
CA VAL A 53 -13.08 11.23 -17.75
C VAL A 53 -13.07 12.22 -16.58
N SER A 54 -13.44 11.77 -15.38
CA SER A 54 -13.49 12.64 -14.21
C SER A 54 -12.11 13.12 -13.76
N ARG A 55 -11.12 12.23 -13.78
CA ARG A 55 -9.73 12.50 -13.39
C ARG A 55 -8.76 12.05 -14.50
N PRO A 56 -8.50 12.91 -15.51
CA PRO A 56 -7.63 12.57 -16.65
C PRO A 56 -6.14 12.46 -16.26
N GLU A 57 -5.74 13.01 -15.12
CA GLU A 57 -4.40 12.87 -14.55
C GLU A 57 -4.11 11.44 -14.08
N ILE A 58 -5.14 10.65 -13.74
CA ILE A 58 -5.04 9.26 -13.29
C ILE A 58 -5.13 8.29 -14.47
N LEU A 59 -6.01 8.57 -15.43
CA LEU A 59 -6.42 7.63 -16.47
C LEU A 59 -6.64 8.32 -17.81
N GLU A 60 -5.95 7.86 -18.84
CA GLU A 60 -6.17 8.25 -20.23
C GLU A 60 -6.95 7.16 -20.98
N ILE A 61 -7.74 7.57 -21.99
CA ILE A 61 -8.61 6.66 -22.72
C ILE A 61 -8.54 6.95 -24.21
N ILE A 62 -8.43 5.88 -24.99
CA ILE A 62 -8.47 5.93 -26.45
C ILE A 62 -9.68 5.13 -26.92
N MET A 63 -10.57 5.80 -27.64
CA MET A 63 -11.76 5.19 -28.22
C MET A 63 -11.44 4.66 -29.62
N VAL A 64 -11.83 3.43 -29.93
CA VAL A 64 -11.69 2.83 -31.26
C VAL A 64 -13.08 2.42 -31.78
N PRO A 65 -13.88 3.36 -32.33
CA PRO A 65 -15.27 3.09 -32.70
C PRO A 65 -15.44 2.01 -33.77
N SER A 66 -14.50 1.90 -34.71
CA SER A 66 -14.52 0.91 -35.79
C SER A 66 -14.45 -0.53 -35.28
N ARG A 67 -13.86 -0.74 -34.10
CA ARG A 67 -13.72 -2.05 -33.45
C ARG A 67 -14.62 -2.21 -32.21
N ARG A 68 -15.35 -1.17 -31.83
CA ARG A 68 -16.11 -1.11 -30.56
C ARG A 68 -15.24 -1.41 -29.34
N GLU A 69 -14.01 -0.89 -29.37
CA GLU A 69 -13.00 -1.08 -28.33
C GLU A 69 -12.77 0.24 -27.58
N ILE A 70 -12.47 0.11 -26.29
CA ILE A 70 -12.04 1.20 -25.41
C ILE A 70 -10.72 0.78 -24.78
N LEU A 71 -9.66 1.53 -25.07
CA LEU A 71 -8.35 1.31 -24.48
C LEU A 71 -8.18 2.24 -23.28
N PHE A 72 -7.95 1.66 -22.12
CA PHE A 72 -7.66 2.35 -20.87
C PHE A 72 -6.16 2.34 -20.64
N ARG A 73 -5.56 3.53 -20.51
CA ARG A 73 -4.14 3.74 -20.23
C ARG A 73 -3.95 4.41 -18.87
N PRO A 74 -3.63 3.65 -17.82
CA PRO A 74 -3.50 4.20 -16.48
C PRO A 74 -2.16 4.94 -16.33
N LYS A 75 -2.20 6.19 -15.86
CA LYS A 75 -1.05 7.09 -15.72
C LYS A 75 -0.55 7.18 -14.28
N ASN A 76 -1.46 7.34 -13.32
CA ASN A 76 -1.16 7.47 -11.90
C ASN A 76 -2.12 6.58 -11.09
N ALA A 77 -1.74 6.23 -9.87
CA ALA A 77 -2.61 5.47 -8.97
C ALA A 77 -3.78 6.32 -8.46
N GLY A 78 -4.91 5.67 -8.19
CA GLY A 78 -6.13 6.30 -7.67
C GLY A 78 -7.38 5.88 -8.41
N GLU A 79 -8.47 6.61 -8.18
CA GLU A 79 -9.78 6.28 -8.75
C GLU A 79 -10.21 7.31 -9.79
N SER A 80 -10.77 6.85 -10.91
CA SER A 80 -11.34 7.69 -11.95
C SER A 80 -12.63 7.09 -12.49
N THR A 81 -13.57 7.94 -12.90
CA THR A 81 -14.82 7.51 -13.52
C THR A 81 -14.83 7.93 -14.98
N VAL A 82 -15.32 7.04 -15.82
CA VAL A 82 -15.37 7.21 -17.27
C VAL A 82 -16.81 7.10 -17.74
N PHE A 83 -17.27 8.11 -18.45
CA PHE A 83 -18.58 8.14 -19.08
C PHE A 83 -18.40 8.01 -20.58
N VAL A 84 -19.02 6.98 -21.13
CA VAL A 84 -18.94 6.66 -22.56
C VAL A 84 -20.32 6.83 -23.17
N ARG A 85 -20.36 7.61 -24.25
CA ARG A 85 -21.59 7.86 -25.00
C ARG A 85 -21.61 7.09 -26.31
N ASN A 86 -22.80 6.77 -26.79
CA ASN A 86 -23.02 6.28 -28.15
C ASN A 86 -23.03 7.46 -29.16
N MET A 87 -23.15 7.13 -30.45
CA MET A 87 -23.24 8.12 -31.54
C MET A 87 -24.46 9.06 -31.44
N VAL A 88 -25.49 8.68 -30.69
CA VAL A 88 -26.71 9.47 -30.48
C VAL A 88 -26.55 10.46 -29.30
N GLY A 89 -25.45 10.36 -28.55
CA GLY A 89 -25.13 11.25 -27.42
C GLY A 89 -25.65 10.76 -26.07
N GLU A 90 -26.28 9.59 -26.01
CA GLU A 90 -26.72 8.97 -24.76
C GLU A 90 -25.53 8.29 -24.06
N ILE A 91 -25.49 8.37 -22.72
CA ILE A 91 -24.47 7.66 -21.93
C ILE A 91 -24.85 6.18 -21.91
N SER A 92 -24.12 5.36 -22.67
CA SER A 92 -24.36 3.93 -22.79
C SER A 92 -23.52 3.08 -21.84
N ALA A 93 -22.41 3.62 -21.31
CA ALA A 93 -21.63 2.94 -20.28
C ALA A 93 -20.98 3.90 -19.28
N ARG A 94 -20.82 3.41 -18.05
CA ARG A 94 -20.09 4.08 -16.98
C ARG A 94 -19.08 3.10 -16.36
N PHE A 95 -17.81 3.45 -16.40
CA PHE A 95 -16.74 2.65 -15.80
C PHE A 95 -16.19 3.34 -14.56
N MET A 96 -16.09 2.59 -13.46
CA MET A 96 -15.39 3.01 -12.24
C MET A 96 -14.03 2.31 -12.23
N ALA A 97 -12.99 3.04 -12.57
CA ALA A 97 -11.64 2.52 -12.68
C ALA A 97 -10.85 2.78 -11.38
N LYS A 98 -10.40 1.71 -10.73
CA LYS A 98 -9.45 1.73 -9.62
C LYS A 98 -8.07 1.36 -10.17
N VAL A 99 -7.17 2.32 -10.20
CA VAL A 99 -5.80 2.16 -10.71
C VAL A 99 -4.84 1.90 -9.55
N GLY A 100 -4.25 0.71 -9.52
CA GLY A 100 -3.17 0.33 -8.60
C GLY A 100 -1.79 0.42 -9.25
N LEU A 101 -0.73 0.42 -8.44
CA LEU A 101 0.66 0.49 -8.95
C LEU A 101 1.14 -0.84 -9.53
N HIS A 102 0.66 -1.99 -9.01
CA HIS A 102 1.12 -3.33 -9.40
C HIS A 102 0.07 -4.43 -9.17
N ASP A 103 0.20 -5.56 -9.90
CA ASP A 103 -0.52 -6.81 -9.58
C ASP A 103 0.02 -7.35 -8.25
N LYS A 104 -0.80 -7.26 -7.20
CA LYS A 104 -0.47 -7.72 -5.84
C LYS A 104 -0.02 -9.18 -5.84
N SER A 105 -0.58 -10.01 -6.73
CA SER A 105 -0.23 -11.43 -6.84
C SER A 105 1.21 -11.60 -7.33
N LYS A 106 1.63 -10.77 -8.28
CA LYS A 106 2.99 -10.77 -8.81
C LYS A 106 3.98 -10.27 -7.75
N ILE A 107 3.66 -9.21 -7.02
CA ILE A 107 4.49 -8.74 -5.89
C ILE A 107 4.68 -9.86 -4.87
N VAL A 108 3.61 -10.56 -4.49
CA VAL A 108 3.69 -11.69 -3.55
C VAL A 108 4.58 -12.82 -4.08
N GLN A 109 4.48 -13.15 -5.38
CA GLN A 109 5.34 -14.16 -6.01
C GLN A 109 6.82 -13.74 -5.97
N ASP A 110 7.11 -12.49 -6.33
CA ASP A 110 8.47 -11.94 -6.33
C ASP A 110 9.05 -11.90 -4.90
N LEU A 111 8.26 -11.46 -3.92
CA LEU A 111 8.66 -11.47 -2.51
C LEU A 111 8.92 -12.90 -2.01
N ARG A 112 8.07 -13.87 -2.37
CA ARG A 112 8.30 -15.29 -2.01
C ARG A 112 9.56 -15.85 -2.64
N ALA A 113 9.87 -15.48 -3.89
CA ALA A 113 11.11 -15.89 -4.54
C ALA A 113 12.35 -15.32 -3.84
N HIS A 114 12.25 -14.12 -3.26
CA HIS A 114 13.37 -13.45 -2.62
C HIS A 114 13.51 -13.69 -1.11
N LEU A 115 12.42 -13.98 -0.41
CA LEU A 115 12.37 -14.04 1.06
C LEU A 115 11.76 -15.35 1.60
N GLY A 116 11.25 -16.23 0.74
CA GLY A 116 10.54 -17.45 1.17
C GLY A 116 11.42 -18.51 1.83
N ASP A 117 12.74 -18.39 1.72
CA ASP A 117 13.73 -19.23 2.41
C ASP A 117 14.02 -18.76 3.84
N ILE A 118 13.55 -17.57 4.24
CA ILE A 118 13.80 -17.02 5.57
C ILE A 118 12.82 -17.62 6.58
N GLU A 119 13.37 -18.21 7.64
CA GLU A 119 12.59 -18.85 8.69
C GLU A 119 11.79 -17.82 9.51
N GLY A 120 10.50 -18.10 9.68
CA GLY A 120 9.61 -17.32 10.52
C GLY A 120 9.01 -16.07 9.85
N ILE A 121 9.13 -15.94 8.52
CA ILE A 121 8.48 -14.90 7.72
C ILE A 121 7.19 -15.40 7.08
N GLU A 122 6.19 -14.53 7.04
CA GLU A 122 4.92 -14.72 6.35
C GLU A 122 4.72 -13.62 5.31
N ILE A 123 4.30 -14.01 4.10
CA ILE A 123 4.04 -13.09 2.98
C ILE A 123 2.63 -13.35 2.45
N GLY A 124 1.83 -12.29 2.38
CA GLY A 124 0.46 -12.40 1.88
C GLY A 124 -0.18 -11.06 1.54
N ILE A 125 -1.48 -11.14 1.26
CA ILE A 125 -2.34 -9.98 0.99
C ILE A 125 -3.32 -9.88 2.15
N ARG A 126 -3.47 -8.70 2.74
CA ARG A 126 -4.45 -8.43 3.79
C ARG A 126 -5.25 -7.17 3.43
N GLY A 127 -6.53 -7.35 3.11
CA GLY A 127 -7.35 -6.28 2.59
C GLY A 127 -6.80 -5.77 1.27
N ASP A 128 -6.46 -4.49 1.23
CA ASP A 128 -5.87 -3.87 0.04
C ASP A 128 -4.34 -3.90 -0.01
N ASP A 129 -3.66 -4.34 1.06
CA ASP A 129 -2.21 -4.24 1.17
C ASP A 129 -1.51 -5.60 1.02
N VAL A 130 -0.34 -5.58 0.37
CA VAL A 130 0.62 -6.69 0.45
C VAL A 130 1.43 -6.51 1.73
N TYR A 131 1.64 -7.57 2.50
CA TYR A 131 2.41 -7.52 3.73
C TYR A 131 3.49 -8.59 3.80
N VAL A 132 4.57 -8.24 4.49
CA VAL A 132 5.61 -9.15 4.96
C VAL A 132 5.68 -9.02 6.47
N GLY A 133 5.38 -10.10 7.18
CA GLY A 133 5.34 -10.13 8.64
C GLY A 133 6.08 -11.32 9.22
N GLY A 134 6.11 -11.41 10.55
CA GLY A 134 6.64 -12.57 11.27
C GLY A 134 7.87 -12.25 12.10
N ARG A 135 8.47 -13.32 12.65
CA ARG A 135 9.60 -13.22 13.59
C ARG A 135 10.79 -14.00 13.06
N ILE A 136 11.83 -13.27 12.65
CA ILE A 136 13.05 -13.84 12.09
C ILE A 136 13.85 -14.56 13.18
N VAL A 137 14.24 -15.80 12.90
CA VAL A 137 15.06 -16.61 13.80
C VAL A 137 16.55 -16.30 13.65
N VAL A 138 17.01 -16.01 12.43
CA VAL A 138 18.42 -15.77 12.12
C VAL A 138 18.73 -14.26 12.07
N PRO A 139 19.56 -13.72 12.97
CA PRO A 139 19.88 -12.29 13.01
C PRO A 139 20.28 -11.65 11.68
N ASN A 140 21.03 -12.36 10.83
CA ASN A 140 21.53 -11.81 9.57
C ASN A 140 20.43 -11.60 8.53
N ASP A 141 19.31 -12.33 8.63
CA ASP A 141 18.24 -12.28 7.63
C ASP A 141 17.43 -10.98 7.70
N ILE A 142 17.40 -10.29 8.86
CA ILE A 142 16.74 -8.98 8.99
C ILE A 142 17.40 -7.91 8.10
N GLY A 143 18.70 -8.05 7.81
CA GLY A 143 19.42 -7.18 6.88
C GLY A 143 18.92 -7.40 5.45
N ARG A 144 18.83 -8.66 5.04
CA ARG A 144 18.35 -9.06 3.72
C ARG A 144 16.91 -8.61 3.48
N VAL A 145 16.02 -8.79 4.45
CA VAL A 145 14.62 -8.34 4.37
C VAL A 145 14.53 -6.84 4.10
N ALA A 146 15.26 -6.03 4.88
CA ALA A 146 15.21 -4.58 4.73
C ALA A 146 15.68 -4.12 3.34
N VAL A 147 16.80 -4.66 2.85
CA VAL A 147 17.35 -4.33 1.53
C VAL A 147 16.38 -4.72 0.40
N ILE A 148 15.70 -5.86 0.52
CA ILE A 148 14.74 -6.29 -0.51
C ILE A 148 13.50 -5.40 -0.48
N LEU A 149 12.99 -5.07 0.71
CA LEU A 149 11.80 -4.23 0.89
C LEU A 149 12.02 -2.76 0.54
N GLU A 150 13.26 -2.27 0.41
CA GLU A 150 13.53 -0.93 -0.14
C GLU A 150 12.99 -0.75 -1.57
N LYS A 151 12.86 -1.85 -2.32
CA LYS A 151 12.34 -1.84 -3.70
C LYS A 151 10.81 -1.85 -3.78
N TYR A 152 10.12 -2.08 -2.66
CA TYR A 152 8.67 -2.24 -2.60
C TYR A 152 8.09 -1.25 -1.57
N HIS A 153 7.71 -0.06 -2.03
CA HIS A 153 7.23 1.02 -1.16
C HIS A 153 5.78 0.84 -0.69
N ASP A 154 5.04 0.02 -1.41
CA ASP A 154 3.62 -0.31 -1.29
C ASP A 154 3.38 -1.63 -0.53
N VAL A 155 4.42 -2.13 0.15
CA VAL A 155 4.37 -3.34 0.99
C VAL A 155 4.48 -2.97 2.47
N LEU A 156 3.53 -3.45 3.27
CA LEU A 156 3.56 -3.31 4.72
C LEU A 156 4.59 -4.26 5.34
N CYS A 157 5.57 -3.70 6.05
CA CYS A 157 6.58 -4.47 6.77
C CYS A 157 6.23 -4.55 8.27
N LEU A 158 5.99 -5.75 8.76
CA LEU A 158 5.67 -6.07 10.16
C LEU A 158 6.62 -7.14 10.69
N VAL A 159 7.88 -7.09 10.25
CA VAL A 159 8.90 -8.09 10.57
C VAL A 159 9.68 -7.67 11.80
N GLU A 160 9.83 -8.61 12.73
CA GLU A 160 10.60 -8.43 13.96
C GLU A 160 11.67 -9.53 14.10
N LEU A 161 12.67 -9.30 14.94
CA LEU A 161 13.55 -10.39 15.39
C LEU A 161 12.83 -11.24 16.42
N SER A 162 13.01 -12.56 16.34
CA SER A 162 12.52 -13.49 17.37
C SER A 162 13.17 -13.23 18.74
N PRO A 163 12.49 -13.55 19.86
CA PRO A 163 13.06 -13.39 21.19
C PRO A 163 14.38 -14.15 21.38
N GLN A 164 14.55 -15.28 20.72
CA GLN A 164 15.78 -16.07 20.75
C GLN A 164 16.93 -15.37 19.99
N ALA A 165 16.64 -14.82 18.81
CA ALA A 165 17.61 -14.03 18.06
C ALA A 165 18.09 -12.82 18.87
N GLN A 166 17.15 -12.08 19.47
CA GLN A 166 17.46 -10.92 20.32
C GLN A 166 18.35 -11.31 21.51
N ARG A 167 18.05 -12.42 22.21
CA ARG A 167 18.90 -12.91 23.31
C ARG A 167 20.30 -13.30 22.84
N THR A 168 20.42 -13.88 21.65
CA THR A 168 21.72 -14.25 21.06
C THR A 168 22.56 -13.01 20.79
N ILE A 169 21.97 -11.99 20.17
CA ILE A 169 22.62 -10.69 19.91
C ILE A 169 23.03 -10.04 21.23
N ALA A 170 22.13 -9.98 22.23
CA ALA A 170 22.44 -9.41 23.55
C ALA A 170 23.63 -10.11 24.22
N ARG A 171 23.69 -11.45 24.14
CA ARG A 171 24.81 -12.23 24.67
C ARG A 171 26.12 -11.92 23.93
N GLN A 172 26.07 -11.79 22.61
CA GLN A 172 27.24 -11.42 21.81
C GLN A 172 27.74 -10.01 22.16
N MET A 173 26.84 -9.04 22.29
CA MET A 173 27.15 -7.68 22.74
C MET A 173 27.84 -7.69 24.10
N GLN A 174 27.24 -8.37 25.09
CA GLN A 174 27.82 -8.47 26.42
C GLN A 174 29.22 -9.10 26.37
N THR A 175 29.37 -10.21 25.64
CA THR A 175 30.65 -10.91 25.50
C THR A 175 31.72 -9.99 24.92
N GLU A 176 31.38 -9.24 23.86
CA GLU A 176 32.32 -8.33 23.22
C GLU A 176 32.70 -7.18 24.16
N ILE A 177 31.73 -6.50 24.78
CA ILE A 177 31.98 -5.43 25.75
C ILE A 177 32.90 -5.90 26.89
N GLN A 178 32.64 -7.08 27.45
CA GLN A 178 33.43 -7.63 28.56
C GLN A 178 34.86 -8.00 28.13
N ARG A 179 35.07 -8.43 26.88
CA ARG A 179 36.42 -8.68 26.32
C ARG A 179 37.26 -7.40 26.24
N HIS A 180 36.63 -6.24 26.04
CA HIS A 180 37.28 -4.92 26.04
C HIS A 180 37.43 -4.31 27.44
N GLY A 181 37.48 -5.15 28.50
CA GLY A 181 37.81 -4.71 29.87
C GLY A 181 36.64 -4.17 30.68
N MET A 182 35.41 -4.23 30.17
CA MET A 182 34.20 -3.73 30.83
C MET A 182 33.38 -4.89 31.44
N ARG A 183 34.02 -5.68 32.33
CA ARG A 183 33.47 -6.93 32.89
C ARG A 183 32.15 -6.76 33.66
N ASN A 184 31.91 -5.59 34.23
CA ASN A 184 30.72 -5.27 35.03
C ASN A 184 29.54 -4.78 34.18
N VAL A 185 29.67 -4.77 32.85
CA VAL A 185 28.56 -4.44 31.94
C VAL A 185 27.82 -5.70 31.54
N THR A 186 26.50 -5.62 31.57
CA THR A 186 25.56 -6.65 31.16
C THR A 186 24.61 -6.10 30.09
N VAL A 187 24.08 -6.98 29.25
CA VAL A 187 23.14 -6.60 28.19
C VAL A 187 21.86 -7.40 28.33
N ARG A 188 20.72 -6.71 28.39
CA ARG A 188 19.39 -7.31 28.51
C ARG A 188 18.48 -6.86 27.39
N VAL A 189 17.47 -7.68 27.10
CA VAL A 189 16.42 -7.35 26.13
C VAL A 189 15.14 -7.01 26.90
N VAL A 190 14.62 -5.81 26.69
CA VAL A 190 13.40 -5.30 27.34
C VAL A 190 12.52 -4.67 26.26
N ASN A 191 11.34 -5.26 26.01
CA ASN A 191 10.38 -4.79 25.00
C ASN A 191 10.99 -4.57 23.59
N GLY A 192 11.88 -5.46 23.15
CA GLY A 192 12.54 -5.36 21.85
C GLY A 192 13.73 -4.39 21.80
N SER A 193 14.00 -3.66 22.88
CA SER A 193 15.20 -2.83 23.04
C SER A 193 16.30 -3.56 23.80
N TYR A 194 17.55 -3.25 23.45
CA TYR A 194 18.75 -3.71 24.14
C TYR A 194 19.17 -2.69 25.19
N TRP A 195 19.22 -3.10 26.45
CA TRP A 195 19.64 -2.27 27.58
C TRP A 195 21.05 -2.67 28.01
N LEU A 196 21.97 -1.71 28.00
CA LEU A 196 23.30 -1.87 28.58
C LEU A 196 23.25 -1.38 30.02
N GLU A 197 23.53 -2.26 30.97
CA GLU A 197 23.48 -1.97 32.41
C GLU A 197 24.82 -2.31 33.05
N GLY A 198 25.29 -1.50 34.00
CA GLY A 198 26.53 -1.79 34.72
C GLY A 198 27.25 -0.56 35.23
N ILE A 199 28.47 -0.77 35.72
CA ILE A 199 29.34 0.30 36.22
C ILE A 199 30.68 0.22 35.49
N VAL A 200 31.15 1.35 34.98
CA VAL A 200 32.49 1.52 34.42
C VAL A 200 33.24 2.63 35.15
N ASP A 201 34.55 2.64 35.01
CA ASP A 201 35.47 3.57 35.67
C ASP A 201 35.67 4.89 34.92
N SER A 202 35.19 5.01 33.67
CA SER A 202 35.32 6.25 32.89
C SER A 202 34.20 6.44 31.87
N LYS A 203 33.95 7.70 31.51
CA LYS A 203 32.97 8.07 30.48
C LYS A 203 33.36 7.52 29.10
N GLU A 204 34.65 7.44 28.79
CA GLU A 204 35.17 6.91 27.53
C GLU A 204 34.83 5.41 27.40
N LYS A 205 34.93 4.64 28.49
CA LYS A 205 34.51 3.23 28.46
C LYS A 205 33.00 3.09 28.27
N ARG A 206 32.20 3.97 28.91
CA ARG A 206 30.75 4.00 28.71
C ARG A 206 30.38 4.22 27.24
N GLU A 207 31.06 5.15 26.57
CA GLU A 207 30.86 5.44 25.15
C GLU A 207 31.38 4.31 24.26
N ARG A 208 32.52 3.72 24.60
CA ARG A 208 33.08 2.59 23.88
C ARG A 208 32.18 1.35 23.93
N ALA A 209 31.59 1.06 25.09
CA ALA A 209 30.60 -0.02 25.24
C ALA A 209 29.41 0.18 24.29
N GLN A 210 28.90 1.42 24.22
CA GLN A 210 27.81 1.76 23.30
C GLN A 210 28.23 1.57 21.84
N GLN A 211 29.41 2.03 21.44
CA GLN A 211 29.90 1.84 20.07
C GLN A 211 30.05 0.36 19.69
N LEU A 212 30.57 -0.47 20.62
CA LEU A 212 30.67 -1.92 20.41
C LEU A 212 29.30 -2.57 20.23
N ALA A 213 28.32 -2.16 21.04
CA ALA A 213 26.96 -2.68 20.92
C ALA A 213 26.30 -2.26 19.60
N VAL A 214 26.46 -1.00 19.18
CA VAL A 214 25.93 -0.49 17.90
C VAL A 214 26.54 -1.26 16.73
N ALA A 215 27.83 -1.57 16.76
CA ALA A 215 28.50 -2.32 15.69
C ALA A 215 27.97 -3.75 15.51
N LEU A 216 27.33 -4.31 16.53
CA LEU A 216 26.74 -5.66 16.50
C LEU A 216 25.25 -5.65 16.16
N LEU A 217 24.62 -4.48 16.07
CA LEU A 217 23.26 -4.38 15.56
C LEU A 217 23.27 -4.53 14.04
N PRO A 218 22.39 -5.35 13.46
CA PRO A 218 22.19 -5.35 12.02
C PRO A 218 21.74 -3.96 11.57
N ALA A 219 22.42 -3.40 10.57
CA ALA A 219 22.24 -2.03 10.10
C ALA A 219 20.78 -1.66 9.75
N SER A 220 19.97 -2.67 9.41
CA SER A 220 18.55 -2.52 9.09
C SER A 220 17.62 -2.30 10.27
N LEU A 221 17.99 -2.66 11.51
CA LEU A 221 17.17 -2.33 12.68
C LEU A 221 17.16 -0.82 12.96
N LEU A 222 18.24 -0.14 12.59
CA LEU A 222 18.35 1.32 12.71
C LEU A 222 17.48 1.99 11.64
N SER A 223 17.55 1.54 10.38
CA SER A 223 16.76 2.13 9.29
C SER A 223 15.27 1.81 9.35
N LEU A 224 14.88 0.62 9.82
CA LEU A 224 13.46 0.28 10.04
C LEU A 224 12.85 1.12 11.16
N ALA A 225 13.57 1.29 12.28
CA ALA A 225 13.15 2.18 13.36
C ALA A 225 12.97 3.62 12.84
N GLU A 226 13.92 4.15 12.08
CA GLU A 226 13.85 5.49 11.48
C GLU A 226 12.68 5.66 10.49
N ARG A 227 12.34 4.63 9.69
CA ARG A 227 11.19 4.65 8.76
C ARG A 227 9.84 4.71 9.50
N THR A 228 9.71 4.07 10.64
CA THR A 228 8.53 4.25 11.52
C THR A 228 8.45 5.67 12.09
N HIS A 229 9.58 6.34 12.33
CA HIS A 229 9.61 7.71 12.86
C HIS A 229 9.25 8.79 11.81
N SER A 230 9.39 8.49 10.51
CA SER A 230 9.11 9.47 9.44
C SER A 230 7.64 9.50 9.00
N THR A 231 6.83 8.48 9.33
CA THR A 231 5.41 8.41 8.97
C THR A 231 4.46 8.71 10.15
N MET A 232 4.94 8.60 11.38
CA MET A 232 4.33 9.18 12.58
C MET A 232 5.46 9.63 13.50
N LYS A 233 5.32 10.77 14.20
CA LYS A 233 6.22 11.16 15.30
C LYS A 233 6.12 10.13 16.45
N TYR A 234 6.70 8.97 16.26
CA TYR A 234 6.76 7.91 17.24
C TYR A 234 8.01 8.15 18.10
N ASN A 235 7.84 8.66 19.32
CA ASN A 235 8.91 8.71 20.33
C ASN A 235 9.09 7.32 20.94
N GLY A 236 9.36 6.33 20.11
CA GLY A 236 9.60 4.95 20.53
C GLY A 236 10.89 4.83 21.34
N PRO A 237 11.01 3.80 22.20
CA PRO A 237 12.28 3.51 22.85
C PRO A 237 13.33 3.21 21.79
N GLN A 238 14.51 3.83 21.91
CA GLN A 238 15.64 3.53 21.02
C GLN A 238 15.93 2.02 21.04
N VAL A 239 16.34 1.46 19.89
CA VAL A 239 16.73 0.04 19.77
C VAL A 239 17.82 -0.31 20.80
N LEU A 240 18.66 0.66 21.14
CA LEU A 240 19.71 0.54 22.15
C LEU A 240 19.54 1.62 23.22
N GLN A 241 19.61 1.25 24.49
CA GLN A 241 19.56 2.18 25.62
C GLN A 241 20.75 1.94 26.54
N ASN A 242 21.49 3.01 26.83
CA ASN A 242 22.70 2.95 27.63
C ASN A 242 22.43 3.45 29.05
N TYR A 243 22.34 2.50 29.99
CA TYR A 243 22.16 2.73 31.42
C TYR A 243 23.43 2.41 32.22
N ILE A 244 24.59 2.36 31.56
CA ILE A 244 25.87 2.17 32.23
C ILE A 244 26.20 3.43 33.04
N ASN A 245 26.47 3.25 34.33
CA ASN A 245 26.91 4.32 35.22
C ASN A 245 28.43 4.52 35.10
N SER A 246 28.87 5.78 35.06
CA SER A 246 30.28 6.18 35.08
C SER A 246 30.47 7.37 36.01
N PRO A 247 31.58 7.42 36.79
CA PRO A 247 31.93 8.58 37.59
C PRO A 247 32.26 9.81 36.73
#